data_AF-A0A8B6GUP9-F1
#
_entry.id   AF-A0A8B6GUP9-F1
#
_cell.length_a   1.000
_cell.length_b   1.000
_cell.length_c   1.000
_cell.angle_alpha   90.00
_cell.angle_beta   90.00
_cell.angle_gamma   90.00
#
_symmetry.space_group_name_H-M   'P 1'
#
loop_
_entity.id
_entity.type
_entity.pdbx_description
1 polymer ?
#
loop_
_entity_poly.entity_id
_entity_poly.type
_entity_poly.pdbx_seq_one_letter_code
_entity_poly.pdbx_strand_id
1 'polypeptide(L)'
;MPPGKENQYLKDVQLLYFSKAIAPAHLFAFGTCLGFGQADVDSIQYKHPRASYHACHDLLVKWRNKYGPGATVTRLMDVFFAAHQNAPESIYENNIWNALKK
;
A
#
# COMPACT_ATOMS: atom_id res chain seq x y z
N MET A 1 -12.62 9.46 -5.38
CA MET A 1 -12.13 9.68 -4.00
C MET A 1 -13.18 10.46 -3.22
N PRO A 2 -13.53 10.09 -1.96
CA PRO A 2 -14.47 10.88 -1.17
C PRO A 2 -13.87 12.26 -0.83
N PRO A 3 -14.66 13.35 -0.94
CA PRO A 3 -14.16 14.71 -0.72
C PRO A 3 -13.68 14.90 0.73
N GLY A 4 -12.51 15.52 0.91
CA GLY A 4 -11.95 15.88 2.22
C GLY A 4 -10.98 14.88 2.85
N LYS A 5 -10.67 13.74 2.21
CA LYS A 5 -9.70 12.75 2.73
C LYS A 5 -8.30 12.82 2.12
N GLU A 6 -8.05 13.79 1.26
CA GLU A 6 -6.87 13.86 0.39
C GLU A 6 -5.57 14.00 1.19
N ASN A 7 -5.59 14.87 2.21
CA ASN A 7 -4.47 15.10 3.12
C ASN A 7 -4.59 14.30 4.42
N GLN A 8 -5.46 13.29 4.45
CA GLN A 8 -5.67 12.51 5.66
C GLN A 8 -4.47 11.60 5.91
N TYR A 9 -3.98 11.61 7.15
CA TYR A 9 -3.01 10.64 7.63
C TYR A 9 -3.66 9.27 7.81
N LEU A 10 -3.02 8.23 7.27
CA LEU A 10 -3.55 6.87 7.27
C LEU A 10 -3.34 6.18 8.62
N LYS A 11 -4.45 5.76 9.24
CA LYS A 11 -4.44 4.95 10.47
C LYS A 11 -4.04 3.50 10.17
N ASP A 12 -3.55 2.77 11.17
CA ASP A 12 -3.16 1.36 11.04
C ASP A 12 -4.27 0.49 10.45
N VAL A 13 -5.51 0.69 10.91
CA VAL A 13 -6.67 -0.04 10.39
C VAL A 13 -6.86 0.18 8.88
N GLN A 14 -6.63 1.40 8.39
CA GLN A 14 -6.74 1.72 6.97
C GLN A 14 -5.60 1.06 6.18
N LEU A 15 -4.37 1.14 6.68
CA LEU A 15 -3.21 0.46 6.08
C LEU A 15 -3.44 -1.05 5.98
N LEU A 16 -4.04 -1.68 7.00
CA LEU A 16 -4.36 -3.10 7.00
C LEU A 16 -5.39 -3.47 5.93
N TYR A 17 -6.39 -2.63 5.70
CA TYR A 17 -7.36 -2.88 4.64
C TYR A 17 -6.74 -2.64 3.25
N PHE A 18 -5.87 -1.63 3.09
CA PHE A 18 -5.09 -1.43 1.87
C PHE A 18 -4.17 -2.61 1.56
N SER A 19 -3.51 -3.16 2.57
CA SER A 19 -2.59 -4.29 2.38
C SER A 19 -3.28 -5.54 1.85
N LYS A 20 -4.56 -5.73 2.17
CA LYS A 20 -5.41 -6.80 1.66
C LYS A 20 -5.88 -6.59 0.22
N ALA A 21 -5.83 -5.35 -0.28
CA ALA A 21 -6.22 -5.03 -1.64
C ALA A 21 -5.08 -5.23 -2.66
N ILE A 22 -3.85 -5.41 -2.18
CA ILE A 22 -2.66 -5.57 -3.02
C ILE A 22 -2.38 -7.06 -3.20
N ALA A 23 -2.36 -7.51 -4.45
CA ALA A 23 -2.00 -8.88 -4.77
C ALA A 23 -0.53 -9.13 -4.39
N PRO A 24 -0.17 -10.34 -3.92
CA PRO A 24 1.20 -10.66 -3.53
C PRO A 24 2.23 -10.42 -4.65
N ALA A 25 1.84 -10.69 -5.89
CA ALA A 25 2.66 -10.48 -7.08
C ALA A 25 3.02 -9.00 -7.32
N HIS A 26 2.19 -8.06 -6.85
CA HIS A 26 2.42 -6.62 -7.03
C HIS A 26 3.21 -5.97 -5.88
N LEU A 27 3.55 -6.72 -4.83
CA LEU A 27 4.26 -6.19 -3.66
C LEU A 27 5.56 -5.50 -4.04
N PHE A 28 6.31 -6.07 -4.99
CA PHE A 28 7.58 -5.52 -5.43
C PHE A 28 7.44 -4.21 -6.20
N ALA A 29 6.55 -4.17 -7.20
CA ALA A 29 6.25 -2.96 -7.96
C ALA A 29 5.73 -1.85 -7.03
N PHE A 30 4.83 -2.22 -6.11
CA PHE A 30 4.27 -1.31 -5.13
C PHE A 30 5.34 -0.75 -4.17
N GLY A 31 6.22 -1.60 -3.65
CA GLY A 31 7.33 -1.19 -2.80
C GLY A 31 8.30 -0.24 -3.50
N THR A 32 8.59 -0.51 -4.77
CA THR A 32 9.44 0.36 -5.62
C THR A 32 8.80 1.73 -5.81
N CYS A 33 7.51 1.80 -6.11
CA CYS A 33 6.78 3.07 -6.24
C CYS A 33 6.70 3.85 -4.92
N LEU A 34 6.74 3.16 -3.77
CA LEU A 34 6.84 3.77 -2.45
C LEU A 34 8.27 4.23 -2.09
N GLY A 35 9.24 4.01 -2.97
CA GLY A 35 10.64 4.41 -2.79
C GLY A 35 11.45 3.48 -1.90
N PHE A 36 11.12 2.18 -1.88
CA PHE A 36 11.94 1.12 -1.30
C PHE A 36 12.73 0.39 -2.39
N GLY A 37 13.95 -0.05 -2.06
CA GLY A 37 14.76 -0.88 -2.94
C GLY A 37 14.39 -2.37 -2.87
N GLN A 38 14.90 -3.17 -3.79
CA GLN A 38 14.72 -4.63 -3.81
C GLN A 38 15.08 -5.28 -2.47
N ALA A 39 16.23 -4.94 -1.90
CA ALA A 39 16.68 -5.51 -0.63
C ALA A 39 15.72 -5.23 0.53
N ASP A 40 15.07 -4.06 0.55
CA ASP A 40 14.08 -3.70 1.57
C ASP A 40 12.82 -4.55 1.44
N VAL A 41 12.34 -4.73 0.21
CA VAL A 41 11.14 -5.52 -0.09
C VAL A 41 11.40 -7.00 0.20
N ASP A 42 12.54 -7.54 -0.24
CA ASP A 42 12.93 -8.93 0.00
C ASP A 42 13.04 -9.23 1.49
N SER A 43 13.63 -8.30 2.27
CA SER A 43 13.71 -8.43 3.72
C SER A 43 12.33 -8.49 4.39
N ILE A 44 11.37 -7.70 3.91
CA ILE A 44 10.00 -7.71 4.42
C ILE A 44 9.28 -8.99 4.01
N GLN A 45 9.45 -9.44 2.77
CA GLN A 45 8.83 -10.66 2.27
C GLN A 45 9.39 -11.90 2.96
N TYR A 46 10.69 -11.93 3.25
CA TYR A 46 11.35 -13.00 4.01
C TYR A 46 10.81 -13.12 5.46
N LYS A 47 10.42 -12.00 6.08
CA LYS A 47 9.78 -12.01 7.41
C LYS A 47 8.37 -12.61 7.39
N HIS A 48 7.70 -12.61 6.24
CA HIS A 48 6.30 -13.01 6.08
C HIS A 48 6.10 -14.02 4.93
N PRO A 49 6.76 -15.19 4.96
CA PRO A 49 6.83 -16.11 3.82
C PRO A 49 5.47 -16.71 3.40
N ARG A 50 4.47 -16.69 4.28
CA ARG A 50 3.12 -17.23 4.05
C ARG A 50 2.01 -16.17 4.18
N ALA A 51 2.37 -14.93 4.46
CA ALA A 51 1.43 -13.85 4.78
C ALA A 51 1.76 -12.58 4.00
N SER A 52 1.53 -12.63 2.69
CA SER A 52 1.77 -11.54 1.74
C SER A 52 1.09 -10.21 2.13
N TYR A 53 -0.11 -10.25 2.72
CA TYR A 53 -0.79 -9.05 3.20
C TYR A 53 -0.16 -8.47 4.48
N HIS A 54 0.52 -9.28 5.31
CA HIS A 54 1.33 -8.78 6.43
C HIS A 54 2.63 -8.15 5.91
N ALA A 55 3.26 -8.74 4.90
CA ALA A 55 4.41 -8.12 4.23
C ALA A 55 4.04 -6.73 3.67
N CYS A 56 2.89 -6.65 2.99
CA CYS A 56 2.39 -5.39 2.45
C CYS A 56 2.04 -4.38 3.56
N HIS A 57 1.42 -4.84 4.66
CA HIS A 57 1.12 -3.99 5.80
C HIS A 57 2.40 -3.40 6.43
N ASP A 58 3.43 -4.22 6.63
CA ASP A 58 4.72 -3.76 7.17
C ASP A 58 5.39 -2.74 6.25
N LEU A 59 5.29 -2.95 4.95
CA LEU A 59 5.81 -2.01 3.95
C LEU A 59 5.07 -0.67 4.01
N LEU A 60 3.75 -0.70 4.12
CA LEU A 60 2.90 0.48 4.29
C LEU A 60 3.19 1.23 5.60
N VAL A 61 3.39 0.50 6.71
CA VAL A 61 3.77 1.10 7.99
C VAL A 61 5.15 1.74 7.91
N LYS A 62 6.13 1.06 7.30
CA LYS A 62 7.47 1.64 7.06
C LYS A 62 7.38 2.89 6.20
N TRP A 63 6.59 2.87 5.13
CA TRP A 63 6.38 4.02 4.26
C TRP A 63 5.82 5.19 5.07
N ARG A 64 4.73 4.95 5.82
CA ARG A 64 4.12 5.97 6.65
C ARG A 64 5.10 6.56 7.66
N ASN A 65 5.91 5.72 8.30
CA ASN A 65 6.91 6.18 9.27
C ASN A 65 8.04 6.98 8.61
N LYS A 66 8.44 6.62 7.38
CA LYS A 66 9.48 7.33 6.60
C LYS A 66 9.03 8.72 6.15
N TYR A 67 7.78 8.85 5.70
CA TYR A 67 7.25 10.10 5.15
C TYR A 67 6.43 10.94 6.16
N GLY A 68 6.12 10.38 7.34
CA GLY A 68 5.42 11.05 8.41
C GLY A 68 4.12 11.71 7.94
N PRO A 69 3.86 12.99 8.25
CA PRO A 69 2.66 13.70 7.79
C PRO A 69 2.48 13.76 6.27
N GLY A 70 3.55 13.56 5.49
CA GLY A 70 3.49 13.48 4.03
C GLY A 70 2.97 12.15 3.48
N ALA A 71 2.76 11.15 4.33
CA ALA A 71 2.17 9.86 4.00
C ALA A 71 0.63 9.96 3.91
N THR A 72 0.15 10.75 2.96
CA THR A 72 -1.27 11.03 2.79
C THR A 72 -1.98 9.97 1.96
N VAL A 73 -3.31 9.91 2.08
CA VAL A 73 -4.15 9.05 1.23
C VAL A 73 -3.89 9.32 -0.26
N THR A 74 -3.80 10.58 -0.69
CA THR A 74 -3.53 10.91 -2.10
C THR A 74 -2.23 10.30 -2.57
N ARG A 75 -1.14 10.48 -1.80
CA ARG A 75 0.18 9.92 -2.13
C ARG A 75 0.12 8.41 -2.26
N LEU A 76 -0.61 7.74 -1.36
CA LEU A 76 -0.77 6.29 -1.41
C LEU A 76 -1.56 5.85 -2.65
N MET A 77 -2.64 6.56 -2.98
CA MET A 77 -3.45 6.27 -4.16
C MET A 77 -2.69 6.51 -5.46
N ASP A 78 -1.90 7.58 -5.56
CA ASP A 78 -1.05 7.85 -6.74
C ASP A 78 -0.06 6.71 -6.98
N VAL A 79 0.62 6.27 -5.91
CA VAL A 79 1.55 5.13 -5.95
C VAL A 79 0.81 3.86 -6.33
N PHE A 80 -0.39 3.67 -5.78
CA PHE A 80 -1.22 2.54 -6.09
C PHE A 80 -1.60 2.53 -7.58
N PHE A 81 -2.12 3.63 -8.14
CA PHE A 81 -2.43 3.70 -9.57
C PHE A 81 -1.18 3.53 -10.45
N ALA A 82 -0.04 4.13 -10.09
CA ALA A 82 1.22 3.99 -10.83
C ALA A 82 1.74 2.54 -10.85
N ALA A 83 1.65 1.84 -9.72
CA ALA A 83 2.04 0.43 -9.62
C ALA A 83 1.13 -0.47 -10.48
N HIS A 84 -0.12 -0.06 -10.72
CA HIS A 84 -1.12 -0.87 -11.41
C HIS A 84 -1.36 -0.51 -12.88
N GLN A 85 -0.97 0.67 -13.36
CA GLN A 85 -0.91 0.95 -14.81
C GLN A 85 -0.03 -0.05 -15.58
N ASN A 86 0.84 -0.78 -14.86
CA ASN A 86 1.69 -1.84 -15.40
C ASN A 86 1.16 -3.27 -15.13
N ALA A 87 -0.05 -3.45 -14.58
CA ALA A 87 -0.60 -4.75 -14.19
C ALA A 87 -1.97 -5.03 -14.84
N PRO A 88 -2.11 -6.08 -15.67
CA PRO A 88 -3.35 -6.34 -16.43
C PRO A 88 -4.48 -7.00 -15.64
N GLU A 89 -4.26 -7.46 -14.39
CA GLU A 89 -5.29 -8.20 -13.65
C GLU A 89 -5.66 -7.59 -12.30
N SER A 90 -6.90 -7.08 -12.28
CA SER A 90 -7.84 -6.92 -11.17
C SER A 90 -7.29 -6.42 -9.83
N ILE A 91 -7.42 -5.11 -9.63
CA ILE A 91 -7.75 -4.62 -8.29
C ILE A 91 -9.27 -4.56 -8.18
N TYR A 92 -9.80 -5.14 -7.12
CA TYR A 92 -11.16 -4.83 -6.69
C TYR A 92 -11.17 -3.42 -6.10
N GLU A 93 -11.37 -2.39 -6.93
CA GLU A 93 -11.51 -0.98 -6.49
C GLU A 93 -12.45 -0.84 -5.28
N ASN A 94 -13.49 -1.68 -5.22
CA ASN A 94 -14.42 -1.77 -4.10
C ASN A 94 -13.74 -2.01 -2.74
N ASN A 95 -12.69 -2.83 -2.68
CA ASN A 95 -11.99 -3.13 -1.42
C ASN A 95 -11.18 -1.93 -0.90
N ILE A 96 -10.63 -1.11 -1.81
CA ILE A 96 -9.89 0.10 -1.46
C ILE A 96 -10.84 1.20 -0.98
N TRP A 97 -11.94 1.41 -1.69
CA TRP A 97 -12.93 2.38 -1.27
C TRP A 97 -13.61 1.98 0.05
N ASN A 98 -13.76 0.68 0.31
CA ASN A 98 -14.20 0.17 1.60
C ASN A 98 -13.14 0.37 2.70
N ALA A 99 -11.85 0.23 2.39
CA ALA A 99 -10.75 0.52 3.32
C ALA A 99 -10.79 1.97 3.84
N LEU A 100 -11.10 2.91 2.95
CA LEU A 100 -11.18 4.34 3.29
C LEU A 100 -12.46 4.73 4.04
N LYS A 101 -13.47 3.86 4.10
CA LYS A 101 -14.72 4.09 4.84
C LYS A 101 -14.65 3.58 6.30
N LYS A 102 -13.63 2.79 6.64
CA LYS A 102 -13.33 2.31 8.00
C LYS A 102 -12.53 3.36 8.79
#